data_AF-A0A533V7W4-F1
#
_entry.id   AF-A0A533V7W4-F1
#
_cell.length_a   1.000
_cell.length_b   1.000
_cell.length_c   1.000
_cell.angle_alpha   90.00
_cell.angle_beta   90.00
_cell.angle_gamma   90.00
#
_symmetry.space_group_name_H-M   'P 1'
#
loop_
_entity.id
_entity.type
_entity.pdbx_description
1 polymer ?
#
loop_
_entity_poly.entity_id
_entity_poly.type
_entity_poly.pdbx_seq_one_letter_code
_entity_poly.pdbx_strand_id
1 'polypeptide(L)'
;MDLVTNKPILLYDDTCSSCTIFAKYALKFSKGQIHCIGHFSQEGEKLRKRIFPSNYDATEMFWLIKENRAFGGRSGLFQLLVLILRAMPKRKNYAEDNLPKYCANSEDCKNKMH
;
A
#
# COMPACT_ATOMS: atom_id res chain seq x y z
N MET A 1 11.73 -1.79 -17.52
CA MET A 1 11.25 -0.56 -16.84
C MET A 1 9.88 -0.29 -17.40
N ASP A 2 8.84 -0.23 -16.57
CA ASP A 2 7.52 0.38 -16.80
C ASP A 2 6.61 0.02 -15.62
N LEU A 3 6.91 0.59 -14.46
CA LEU A 3 5.90 0.83 -13.43
C LEU A 3 5.82 2.35 -13.26
N VAL A 4 5.49 3.05 -14.35
CA VAL A 4 4.95 4.40 -14.27
C VAL A 4 3.48 4.28 -13.85
N THR A 5 3.24 3.65 -12.69
CA THR A 5 2.04 3.94 -11.93
C THR A 5 2.24 5.37 -11.44
N ASN A 6 1.55 6.33 -12.05
CA ASN A 6 1.65 7.77 -11.75
C ASN A 6 1.20 8.13 -10.30
N LYS A 7 0.88 7.11 -9.50
CA LYS A 7 0.42 7.21 -8.11
C LYS A 7 1.36 6.44 -7.19
N PRO A 8 1.76 7.02 -6.04
CA PRO A 8 2.46 6.28 -5.00
C PRO A 8 1.66 5.04 -4.57
N ILE A 9 2.36 3.94 -4.34
CA ILE A 9 1.75 2.70 -3.85
C ILE A 9 1.95 2.60 -2.34
N LEU A 10 0.87 2.36 -1.61
CA LEU A 10 0.91 1.98 -0.21
C LEU A 10 0.74 0.47 -0.10
N LEU A 11 1.85 -0.23 0.14
CA LEU A 11 1.86 -1.65 0.42
C LEU A 11 1.64 -1.85 1.93
N TYR A 12 0.59 -2.57 2.31
CA TYR A 12 0.19 -2.76 3.70
C TYR A 12 -0.09 -4.23 4.00
N ASP A 13 -0.06 -4.62 5.27
CA ASP A 13 -0.50 -5.96 5.69
C ASP A 13 -2.03 -6.05 5.66
N ASP A 14 -2.56 -6.81 4.71
CA ASP A 14 -3.99 -7.06 4.52
C ASP A 14 -4.55 -8.18 5.41
N THR A 15 -3.71 -8.90 6.14
CA THR A 15 -4.12 -9.85 7.19
C THR A 15 -4.20 -9.20 8.58
N CYS A 16 -3.70 -7.98 8.72
CA CYS A 16 -3.71 -7.18 9.93
C CYS A 16 -4.87 -6.13 9.89
N SER A 17 -5.76 -6.20 10.88
CA SER A 17 -6.97 -5.36 10.93
C SER A 17 -6.65 -3.88 11.14
N SER A 18 -5.75 -3.58 12.07
CA SER A 18 -5.26 -2.21 12.33
C SER A 18 -4.50 -1.64 11.13
N CYS A 19 -3.72 -2.47 10.44
CA CYS A 19 -2.98 -2.10 9.24
C CYS A 19 -3.93 -1.77 8.07
N THR A 20 -5.01 -2.53 7.93
CA THR A 20 -6.07 -2.25 6.94
C THR A 20 -6.79 -0.94 7.26
N ILE A 21 -7.11 -0.69 8.53
CA ILE A 21 -7.72 0.59 8.96
C ILE A 21 -6.77 1.76 8.65
N PHE A 22 -5.48 1.61 8.96
CA PHE A 22 -4.45 2.58 8.59
C PHE A 22 -4.46 2.87 7.09
N ALA A 23 -4.45 1.83 6.24
CA ALA A 23 -4.50 2.00 4.79
C ALA A 23 -5.76 2.72 4.32
N LYS A 24 -6.93 2.44 4.93
CA LYS A 24 -8.20 3.12 4.62
C LYS A 24 -8.11 4.62 4.90
N TYR A 25 -7.57 5.00 6.06
CA TYR A 25 -7.36 6.41 6.40
C TYR A 25 -6.33 7.07 5.50
N ALA A 26 -5.22 6.40 5.19
CA ALA A 26 -4.22 6.89 4.26
C ALA A 26 -4.84 7.19 2.88
N LEU A 27 -5.67 6.29 2.36
CA LEU A 27 -6.38 6.49 1.09
C LEU A 27 -7.34 7.69 1.17
N LYS A 28 -8.12 7.77 2.24
CA LYS A 28 -9.09 8.86 2.48
C LYS A 28 -8.40 10.23 2.55
N PHE A 29 -7.36 10.37 3.38
CA PHE A 29 -6.66 11.64 3.57
C PHE A 29 -5.80 12.04 2.37
N SER A 30 -5.28 11.07 1.62
CA SER A 30 -4.62 11.35 0.33
C SER A 30 -5.61 11.63 -0.80
N LYS A 31 -6.93 11.58 -0.56
CA LYS A 31 -7.99 11.79 -1.56
C LYS A 31 -7.84 10.87 -2.78
N GLY A 32 -7.50 9.60 -2.55
CA GLY A 32 -7.34 8.60 -3.62
C GLY A 32 -6.08 8.78 -4.50
N GLN A 33 -5.11 9.58 -4.04
CA GLN A 33 -3.85 9.79 -4.73
C GLN A 33 -2.83 8.66 -4.53
N ILE A 34 -3.05 7.81 -3.52
CA ILE A 34 -2.27 6.58 -3.34
C ILE A 34 -3.07 5.38 -3.84
N HIS A 35 -2.36 4.34 -4.26
CA HIS A 35 -2.94 3.06 -4.59
C HIS A 35 -2.53 2.05 -3.51
N CYS A 36 -3.51 1.43 -2.84
CA CYS A 36 -3.24 0.55 -1.71
C CYS A 36 -3.23 -0.91 -2.17
N ILE A 37 -2.16 -1.64 -1.85
CA ILE A 37 -2.00 -3.07 -2.21
C ILE A 37 -1.69 -3.85 -0.93
N GLY A 38 -2.35 -4.98 -0.73
CA GLY A 38 -2.09 -5.89 0.39
C GLY A 38 -0.86 -6.76 0.14
N HIS A 39 0.02 -6.95 1.13
CA HIS A 39 1.22 -7.80 1.07
C HIS A 39 0.94 -9.22 0.61
N PHE A 40 -0.19 -9.78 1.03
CA PHE A 40 -0.57 -11.17 0.81
C PHE A 40 -1.52 -11.36 -0.38
N SER A 41 -1.92 -10.26 -1.02
CA SER A 41 -2.59 -10.31 -2.32
C SER A 41 -1.65 -10.82 -3.43
N GLN A 42 -2.21 -11.38 -4.51
CA GLN A 42 -1.43 -11.83 -5.67
C GLN A 42 -0.60 -10.69 -6.29
N GLU A 43 -1.14 -9.46 -6.29
CA GLU A 43 -0.44 -8.27 -6.77
C GLU A 43 0.69 -7.85 -5.83
N GLY A 44 0.44 -7.85 -4.52
CA GLY A 44 1.44 -7.51 -3.50
C GLY A 44 2.63 -8.46 -3.50
N GLU A 45 2.40 -9.76 -3.67
CA GLU A 45 3.49 -10.74 -3.79
C GLU A 45 4.35 -10.48 -5.03
N LYS A 46 3.73 -10.24 -6.19
CA LYS A 46 4.44 -9.90 -7.43
C LYS A 46 5.23 -8.60 -7.28
N LEU A 47 4.64 -7.60 -6.61
CA LEU A 47 5.28 -6.32 -6.35
C LEU A 47 6.50 -6.47 -5.43
N ARG A 48 6.36 -7.24 -4.34
CA ARG A 48 7.45 -7.50 -3.39
C ARG A 48 8.64 -8.17 -4.07
N LYS A 49 8.41 -9.26 -4.82
CA LYS A 49 9.47 -9.99 -5.55
C LYS A 49 10.19 -9.14 -6.59
N ARG A 50 9.55 -8.06 -7.08
CA ARG A 50 10.14 -7.14 -8.05
C ARG A 50 10.98 -6.04 -7.39
N ILE A 51 10.56 -5.54 -6.22
CA ILE A 51 11.16 -4.36 -5.58
C ILE A 51 12.22 -4.74 -4.55
N PHE A 52 12.00 -5.81 -3.79
CA PHE A 52 12.87 -6.20 -2.70
C PHE A 52 13.75 -7.40 -3.09
N PRO A 53 14.98 -7.47 -2.56
CA PRO A 53 15.82 -8.67 -2.67
C PRO A 53 15.11 -9.92 -2.12
N SER A 54 15.40 -11.08 -2.68
CA SER A 54 14.78 -12.36 -2.28
C SER A 54 15.05 -12.77 -0.83
N ASN A 55 16.12 -12.25 -0.22
CA ASN A 55 16.50 -12.50 1.17
C ASN A 55 16.03 -11.40 2.14
N TYR A 56 15.18 -10.47 1.68
CA TYR A 56 14.65 -9.39 2.51
C TYR A 56 13.17 -9.64 2.84
N ASP A 57 12.85 -9.72 4.13
CA ASP A 57 11.46 -9.78 4.55
C ASP A 57 10.81 -8.39 4.52
N ALA A 58 10.08 -8.13 3.44
CA ALA A 58 9.34 -6.88 3.28
C ALA A 58 7.98 -6.87 3.99
N THR A 59 7.54 -7.96 4.62
CA THR A 59 6.17 -8.09 5.16
C THR A 59 6.01 -7.51 6.57
N GLU A 60 7.11 -7.40 7.31
CA GLU A 60 7.15 -6.89 8.69
C GLU A 60 6.66 -5.44 8.87
N MET A 61 6.55 -4.67 7.79
CA MET A 61 6.08 -3.29 7.84
C MET A 61 5.35 -2.87 6.57
N PHE A 62 4.65 -1.74 6.65
CA PHE A 62 4.11 -1.09 5.46
C PHE A 62 5.23 -0.39 4.65
N TRP A 63 4.98 -0.22 3.35
CA TRP A 63 5.87 0.50 2.46
C TRP A 63 5.11 1.53 1.64
N LEU A 64 5.64 2.74 1.59
CA LEU A 64 5.24 3.71 0.59
C LEU A 64 6.25 3.68 -0.55
N ILE A 65 5.81 3.20 -1.71
CA ILE A 65 6.63 3.11 -2.92
C ILE A 65 6.30 4.32 -3.79
N LYS A 66 7.31 5.14 -4.07
CA LYS A 66 7.19 6.30 -4.94
C LYS A 66 8.39 6.37 -5.86
N GLU A 67 8.14 6.52 -7.16
CA GLU A 67 9.17 6.53 -8.19
C GLU A 67 10.00 5.23 -8.10
N ASN A 68 11.30 5.33 -7.77
CA ASN A 68 12.21 4.20 -7.64
C ASN A 68 12.66 3.96 -6.19
N ARG A 69 11.86 4.38 -5.21
CA ARG A 69 12.19 4.28 -3.77
C ARG A 69 11.05 3.69 -2.97
N ALA A 70 11.39 2.78 -2.05
CA ALA A 70 10.48 2.22 -1.06
C ALA A 70 10.82 2.80 0.32
N PHE A 71 9.84 3.46 0.96
CA PHE A 71 9.97 4.09 2.27
C PHE A 71 9.16 3.29 3.31
N GLY A 72 9.85 2.64 4.24
CA GLY A 72 9.24 1.85 5.32
C GLY A 72 9.23 2.59 6.66
N GLY A 73 8.41 2.09 7.60
CA GLY A 73 8.36 2.57 8.99
C GLY A 73 8.17 4.09 9.12
N ARG A 74 9.01 4.75 9.93
CA ARG A 74 8.93 6.21 10.17
C ARG A 74 9.17 7.04 8.91
N SER A 75 10.08 6.59 8.04
CA SER A 75 10.37 7.28 6.77
C SER A 75 9.16 7.21 5.83
N GLY A 76 8.51 6.04 5.76
CA GLY A 76 7.25 5.87 5.03
C GLY A 76 6.13 6.77 5.56
N LEU A 77 6.01 6.90 6.88
CA LEU A 77 4.99 7.74 7.51
C LEU A 77 5.20 9.23 7.19
N PHE A 78 6.44 9.70 7.26
CA PHE A 78 6.78 11.07 6.91
C PHE A 78 6.45 11.37 5.45
N GLN A 79 6.81 10.49 4.52
CA GLN A 79 6.49 10.65 3.10
C GLN A 79 4.99 10.62 2.84
N LEU A 80 4.23 9.77 3.54
CA LEU A 80 2.78 9.73 3.46
C LEU A 80 2.15 11.04 3.95
N LEU A 81 2.66 11.60 5.05
CA LEU A 81 2.20 12.89 5.55
C LEU A 81 2.44 14.00 4.51
N VAL A 82 3.63 14.05 3.91
CA VAL A 82 3.95 15.01 2.84
C VAL A 82 2.99 14.88 1.65
N LEU A 83 2.62 13.65 1.27
CA LEU A 83 1.62 13.43 0.22
C LEU A 83 0.25 13.97 0.60
N ILE A 84 -0.22 13.70 1.83
CA ILE A 84 -1.51 14.18 2.34
C ILE A 84 -1.54 15.71 2.36
N LEU A 85 -0.50 16.37 2.88
CA LEU A 85 -0.40 17.82 2.92
C LEU A 85 -0.47 18.43 1.50
N ARG A 86 0.19 17.80 0.52
CA ARG A 86 0.13 18.22 -0.90
C ARG A 86 -1.22 17.97 -1.57
N ALA A 87 -2.01 17.03 -1.06
CA ALA A 87 -3.35 16.71 -1.57
C ALA A 87 -4.43 17.68 -1.06
N MET A 88 -4.20 18.41 0.03
CA MET A 88 -5.16 19.35 0.62
C MET A 88 -5.75 20.38 -0.34
N PRO A 89 -4.99 21.09 -1.19
CA PRO A 89 -5.56 22.09 -2.10
C PRO A 89 -6.38 21.52 -3.26
N LYS A 90 -6.31 20.21 -3.53
CA LYS A 90 -6.97 19.58 -4.70
C LYS A 90 -8.33 19.00 -4.30
N ARG A 91 -9.45 19.39 -4.94
CA ARG A 91 -10.72 18.67 -4.81
C ARG A 91 -10.75 17.51 -5.82
N LYS A 92 -10.86 16.28 -5.33
CA LYS A 92 -11.22 15.09 -6.12
C LYS A 92 -12.16 14.21 -5.32
N ASN A 93 -13.17 13.67 -6.00
CA ASN A 93 -13.93 12.52 -5.51
C ASN A 93 -13.07 11.28 -5.82
N TYR A 94 -12.73 10.49 -4.80
CA TYR A 94 -12.05 9.21 -5.01
C TYR A 94 -13.11 8.13 -5.22
N ALA A 95 -12.94 7.30 -6.25
CA ALA A 95 -13.82 6.17 -6.47
C ALA A 95 -13.58 5.11 -5.39
N GLU A 96 -14.66 4.58 -4.82
CA GLU A 96 -14.67 3.62 -3.72
C GLU A 96 -14.14 2.23 -4.12
N ASP A 97 -13.97 1.99 -5.43
CA ASP A 97 -13.58 0.72 -6.05
C ASP A 97 -12.19 0.19 -5.62
N ASN A 98 -11.34 1.05 -5.04
CA ASN A 98 -9.98 0.70 -4.60
C ASN A 98 -9.80 0.75 -3.07
N LEU A 99 -10.87 0.56 -2.29
CA LEU A 99 -10.78 0.60 -0.83
C LEU A 99 -9.92 -0.56 -0.30
N PRO A 100 -8.98 -0.30 0.63
CA PRO A 100 -8.20 -1.35 1.29
C PRO A 100 -9.11 -2.38 1.95
N LYS A 101 -8.91 -3.64 1.58
CA LYS A 101 -9.69 -4.78 2.10
C LYS A 101 -8.86 -5.54 3.12
N TYR A 102 -9.56 -6.08 4.11
CA TYR A 102 -9.02 -7.01 5.08
C TYR A 102 -9.21 -8.43 4.52
N CYS A 103 -8.12 -9.16 4.34
CA CYS A 103 -8.07 -10.43 3.63
C CYS A 103 -8.06 -11.65 4.55
N ALA A 104 -8.03 -11.50 5.89
CA ALA A 104 -7.89 -12.65 6.79
C ALA A 104 -9.01 -13.70 6.69
N ASN A 105 -10.17 -13.36 6.10
CA ASN A 105 -11.30 -14.28 5.93
C ASN A 105 -11.67 -14.55 4.45
N SER A 106 -10.90 -14.01 3.49
CA SER A 106 -11.13 -14.23 2.05
C SER A 106 -10.50 -15.55 1.59
N GLU A 107 -11.18 -16.29 0.71
CA GLU A 107 -10.63 -17.46 0.01
C GLU A 107 -9.34 -17.11 -0.76
N ASP A 108 -9.15 -15.85 -1.16
CA ASP A 108 -7.93 -15.34 -1.82
C ASP A 108 -6.66 -15.46 -0.96
N CYS A 109 -6.78 -15.40 0.38
CA CYS A 109 -5.63 -15.50 1.30
C CYS A 109 -5.44 -16.92 1.88
N LYS A 110 -6.45 -17.79 1.81
CA LYS A 110 -6.38 -19.14 2.42
C LYS A 110 -5.42 -20.10 1.72
N ASN A 111 -5.11 -19.89 0.44
CA ASN A 111 -4.28 -20.82 -0.34
C ASN A 111 -2.76 -20.59 -0.25
N LYS A 112 -2.25 -19.82 0.73
CA LYS A 112 -0.81 -19.48 0.78
C LYS A 112 -0.14 -19.49 2.16
N MET A 113 -0.73 -20.15 3.16
CA MET A 113 -0.02 -20.53 4.40
C MET A 113 0.52 -21.96 4.30
N HIS A 114 1.42 -22.21 3.34
CA HIS A 114 2.24 -23.42 3.30
C HIS A 114 3.69 -23.06 3.03
#